data_AF-E3PSA6-F1
#
_entry.id   AF-E3PSA6-F1
#
_cell.length_a   1.000
_cell.length_b   1.000
_cell.length_c   1.000
_cell.angle_alpha   90.00
_cell.angle_beta   90.00
_cell.angle_gamma   90.00
#
_symmetry.space_group_name_H-M   'P 1'
#
loop_
_entity.id
_entity.type
_entity.pdbx_description
1 polymer ?
#
loop_
_entity_poly.entity_id
_entity_poly.type
_entity_poly.pdbx_seq_one_letter_code
_entity_poly.pdbx_strand_id
1 'polypeptide(L)'
;MFLMTTENIAIFIEKHEFDAEKIIMTDMCDYFICESVFGEFLMNCPDQDLCRKIIPHLARIKMGEAETKDFPVETKEEMEELWHAEEEVMRAEFGML
;
A
#
# COMPACT_ATOMS: atom_id res chain seq x y z
N MET A 1 0.33 2.22 -10.53
CA MET A 1 1.07 1.92 -9.31
C MET A 1 0.17 2.22 -8.13
N PHE A 2 0.16 1.39 -7.08
CA PHE A 2 -0.61 1.66 -5.87
C PHE A 2 -0.25 3.03 -5.29
N LEU A 3 -1.23 3.93 -5.22
CA LEU A 3 -1.03 5.26 -4.65
C LEU A 3 -1.11 5.16 -3.13
N MET A 4 -0.02 5.52 -2.44
CA MET A 4 0.12 5.48 -0.98
C MET A 4 -0.67 6.58 -0.26
N THR A 5 -1.94 6.76 -0.59
CA THR A 5 -2.84 7.67 0.13
C THR A 5 -3.32 7.01 1.43
N THR A 6 -3.70 7.81 2.42
CA THR A 6 -4.20 7.30 3.70
C THR A 6 -5.49 6.50 3.56
N GLU A 7 -6.33 6.86 2.59
CA GLU A 7 -7.54 6.13 2.23
C GLU A 7 -7.21 4.77 1.60
N ASN A 8 -6.29 4.71 0.63
CA ASN A 8 -5.90 3.47 -0.01
C ASN A 8 -5.23 2.48 0.95
N ILE A 9 -4.42 2.99 1.89
CA ILE A 9 -3.82 2.15 2.95
C ILE A 9 -4.93 1.53 3.82
N ALA A 10 -5.93 2.32 4.23
CA ALA A 10 -7.05 1.83 5.03
C ALA A 10 -7.88 0.78 4.27
N ILE A 11 -8.17 1.03 2.99
CA ILE A 11 -8.88 0.10 2.12
C ILE A 11 -8.09 -1.20 1.95
N PHE A 12 -6.78 -1.12 1.72
CA PHE A 12 -5.93 -2.31 1.55
C PHE A 12 -5.94 -3.18 2.81
N ILE A 13 -5.80 -2.56 3.99
CA ILE A 13 -5.82 -3.26 5.27
C ILE A 13 -7.16 -3.96 5.50
N GLU A 14 -8.28 -3.28 5.20
CA GLU A 14 -9.60 -3.88 5.40
C GLU A 14 -9.88 -5.01 4.41
N LYS A 15 -9.56 -4.82 3.13
CA LYS A 15 -9.81 -5.83 2.08
C LYS A 15 -9.12 -7.17 2.37
N HIS A 16 -7.99 -7.13 3.09
CA HIS A 16 -7.19 -8.30 3.45
C HIS A 16 -7.32 -8.71 4.91
N GLU A 17 -8.34 -8.21 5.64
CA GLU A 17 -8.56 -8.51 7.06
C GLU A 17 -8.64 -10.00 7.36
N PHE A 18 -9.28 -10.77 6.48
CA PHE A 18 -9.48 -12.21 6.65
C PHE A 18 -8.49 -13.06 5.85
N ASP A 19 -7.68 -12.43 4.99
CA ASP A 19 -6.71 -13.11 4.13
C ASP A 19 -5.34 -13.24 4.80
N ALA A 20 -5.02 -12.35 5.74
CA ALA A 20 -3.71 -12.27 6.37
C ALA A 20 -3.81 -12.05 7.89
N GLU A 21 -3.07 -12.85 8.66
CA GLU A 21 -2.90 -12.62 10.11
C GLU A 21 -2.20 -11.28 10.39
N LYS A 22 -1.36 -10.84 9.45
CA LYS A 22 -0.51 -9.66 9.59
C LYS A 22 -0.23 -9.03 8.23
N ILE A 23 -0.38 -7.71 8.16
CA ILE A 23 -0.04 -6.88 6.99
C ILE A 23 1.13 -5.99 7.40
N ILE A 24 2.22 -6.06 6.65
CA ILE A 24 3.39 -5.19 6.79
C ILE A 24 3.51 -4.41 5.49
N MET A 25 3.43 -3.08 5.58
CA MET A 25 3.58 -2.20 4.43
C MET A 25 4.94 -1.52 4.45
N THR A 26 5.63 -1.61 3.31
CA THR A 26 6.89 -0.92 3.04
C THR A 26 6.77 -0.06 1.78
N ASP A 27 7.66 0.92 1.63
CA ASP A 27 7.85 1.59 0.34
C ASP A 27 8.78 0.78 -0.58
N MET A 28 9.07 1.34 -1.77
CA MET A 28 9.94 0.71 -2.76
C MET A 28 11.40 0.55 -2.31
N CYS A 29 11.80 1.21 -1.22
CA CYS A 29 13.12 1.10 -0.61
C CYS A 29 13.10 0.23 0.66
N ASP A 30 12.04 -0.55 0.87
CA ASP A 30 11.80 -1.38 2.06
C ASP A 30 11.72 -0.59 3.37
N TYR A 31 11.46 0.73 3.32
CA TYR A 31 11.22 1.48 4.54
C TYR A 31 9.87 1.12 5.13
N PHE A 32 9.87 0.79 6.41
CA PHE A 32 8.66 0.40 7.13
C PHE A 32 7.68 1.58 7.27
N ILE A 33 6.44 1.39 6.82
CA ILE A 33 5.38 2.40 6.84
C ILE A 33 4.41 2.13 7.98
N CYS A 34 3.79 0.96 7.97
CA CYS A 34 2.89 0.54 9.02
C CYS A 34 2.68 -0.98 9.06
N GLU A 35 2.15 -1.42 10.19
CA GLU A 35 1.78 -2.80 10.48
C GLU A 35 0.32 -2.82 10.94
N SER A 36 -0.45 -3.74 10.37
CA SER A 36 -1.78 -4.10 10.84
C SER A 36 -1.81 -5.58 11.21
N VAL A 37 -2.51 -5.93 12.28
CA VAL A 37 -2.68 -7.32 12.74
C VAL A 37 -4.17 -7.64 12.74
N PHE A 38 -4.53 -8.79 12.15
CA PHE A 38 -5.91 -9.23 11.91
C PHE A 38 -6.79 -8.17 11.22
N GLY A 39 -6.21 -7.28 10.41
CA GLY A 39 -6.96 -6.25 9.68
C GLY A 39 -7.73 -5.22 10.51
N GLU A 40 -7.71 -5.30 11.84
CA GLU A 40 -8.47 -4.44 12.75
C GLU A 40 -7.65 -3.28 13.30
N PHE A 41 -6.40 -3.54 13.70
CA PHE A 41 -5.60 -2.58 14.46
C PHE A 41 -4.31 -2.21 13.74
N LEU A 42 -4.09 -0.90 13.56
CA LEU A 42 -2.80 -0.35 13.16
C LEU A 42 -1.85 -0.41 14.38
N MET A 43 -1.07 -1.48 14.47
CA MET A 43 -0.24 -1.78 15.64
C MET A 43 1.02 -0.93 15.71
N ASN A 44 1.64 -0.67 14.56
CA ASN A 44 2.85 0.12 14.47
C ASN A 44 2.78 1.02 13.23
N CYS A 45 3.05 2.31 13.42
CA CYS A 45 3.15 3.30 12.36
C CYS A 45 4.07 4.42 12.85
N PRO A 46 5.35 4.45 12.40
CA PRO A 46 6.35 5.37 12.94
C PRO A 46 5.97 6.83 12.68
N ASP A 47 5.36 7.11 11.53
CA ASP A 47 4.78 8.43 11.22
C ASP A 47 3.40 8.58 11.90
N GLN A 48 3.39 9.32 13.00
CA GLN A 48 2.18 9.56 13.77
C GLN A 48 1.17 10.46 13.06
N ASP A 49 1.60 11.34 12.16
CA ASP A 49 0.69 12.18 11.37
C ASP A 49 0.02 11.35 10.27
N LEU A 50 0.74 10.39 9.69
CA LEU A 50 0.17 9.38 8.80
C LEU A 50 -0.84 8.50 9.54
N CYS A 51 -0.45 7.95 10.70
CA CYS A 51 -1.30 7.10 11.55
C CYS A 51 -2.64 7.77 11.88
N ARG A 52 -2.60 9.03 12.33
CA ARG A 52 -3.79 9.84 12.66
C ARG A 52 -4.73 10.06 11.48
N LYS A 53 -4.22 10.01 10.25
CA LYS A 53 -5.03 10.15 9.03
C LYS A 53 -5.58 8.81 8.56
N ILE A 54 -4.87 7.69 8.75
CA ILE A 54 -5.35 6.34 8.37
C ILE A 54 -6.48 5.89 9.29
N ILE A 55 -6.35 6.07 10.62
CA ILE A 55 -7.30 5.57 11.62
C ILE A 55 -8.75 5.98 11.35
N PRO A 56 -9.08 7.26 11.04
CA PRO A 56 -10.45 7.65 10.73
C PRO A 56 -11.05 6.96 9.50
N HIS A 57 -10.23 6.66 8.49
CA HIS A 57 -10.70 5.91 7.32
C HIS A 57 -11.00 4.46 7.70
N LEU A 58 -10.08 3.79 8.40
CA LEU A 58 -10.29 2.43 8.90
C LEU A 58 -11.54 2.33 9.77
N ALA A 59 -11.69 3.23 10.74
CA ALA A 59 -12.84 3.23 11.65
C ALA A 59 -14.17 3.33 10.89
N ARG A 60 -14.26 4.22 9.90
CA ARG A 60 -15.47 4.39 9.08
C ARG A 60 -15.81 3.15 8.27
N ILE A 61 -14.82 2.51 7.65
CA ILE A 61 -15.04 1.29 6.88
C ILE A 61 -15.54 0.17 7.80
N LYS A 62 -14.87 -0.04 8.94
CA LYS A 62 -15.23 -1.09 9.91
C LYS A 62 -16.61 -0.88 10.57
N MET A 63 -17.00 0.38 10.79
CA MET A 63 -18.34 0.71 11.29
C MET A 63 -19.44 0.59 10.21
N GLY A 64 -19.08 0.31 8.95
CA GLY A 64 -20.00 0.26 7.83
C GLY A 64 -20.49 1.65 7.37
N GLU A 65 -19.80 2.72 7.80
CA GLU A 65 -20.11 4.10 7.42
C GLU A 65 -19.54 4.49 6.04
N ALA A 66 -18.58 3.70 5.55
CA ALA A 66 -17.99 3.83 4.23
C ALA A 66 -17.86 2.46 3.57
N GLU A 67 -18.21 2.35 2.29
CA GLU A 67 -17.97 1.13 1.52
C GLU A 67 -16.48 1.02 1.14
N THR A 68 -15.95 -0.20 1.26
CA THR A 68 -14.64 -0.54 0.70
C THR A 68 -14.72 -0.46 -0.81
N LYS A 69 -14.06 0.56 -1.37
CA LYS A 69 -13.90 0.69 -2.82
C LYS A 69 -12.72 -0.13 -3.28
N ASP A 70 -12.79 -0.63 -4.51
CA ASP A 70 -11.59 -1.13 -5.15
C ASP A 70 -10.59 0.01 -5.40
N PHE A 71 -9.32 -0.29 -5.18
CA PHE A 71 -8.22 0.56 -5.59
C PHE A 71 -7.65 0.07 -6.92
N PRO A 72 -7.05 0.95 -7.73
CA PRO A 72 -6.43 0.55 -8.98
C PRO A 72 -5.34 -0.48 -8.71
N VAL A 73 -5.46 -1.65 -9.33
CA VAL A 73 -4.42 -2.68 -9.38
C VAL A 73 -4.05 -2.80 -10.85
N GLU A 74 -2.79 -2.56 -11.17
CA GLU A 74 -2.29 -2.68 -12.53
C GLU A 74 -2.39 -4.12 -13.02
N THR A 75 -2.67 -4.30 -14.30
CA THR A 75 -2.62 -5.63 -14.90
C THR A 75 -1.17 -6.10 -15.01
N LYS A 76 -1.02 -7.41 -15.21
CA LYS A 76 0.31 -7.98 -15.43
C LYS A 76 1.00 -7.35 -16.64
N GLU A 77 0.25 -7.07 -17.71
CA GLU A 77 0.75 -6.47 -18.93
C GLU A 77 1.26 -5.04 -18.69
N GLU A 78 0.50 -4.22 -17.94
CA GLU A 78 0.91 -2.87 -17.57
C GLU A 78 2.19 -2.87 -16.71
N MET A 79 2.32 -3.86 -15.82
CA MET A 79 3.50 -4.03 -14.98
C MET A 79 4.74 -4.50 -15.78
N GLU A 80 4.56 -5.40 -16.74
CA GLU A 80 5.64 -5.85 -17.64
C GLU A 80 6.15 -4.69 -18.52
N GLU A 81 5.27 -3.85 -19.05
CA GLU A 81 5.67 -2.66 -19.82
C GLU A 81 6.50 -1.68 -18.99
N LEU A 82 6.12 -1.44 -17.73
CA LEU A 82 6.88 -0.60 -16.81
C LEU A 82 8.27 -1.18 -16.52
N TRP A 83 8.35 -2.48 -16.21
CA TRP A 83 9.64 -3.14 -15.96
C TRP A 83 10.56 -3.13 -17.17
N HIS A 84 10.03 -3.32 -18.38
CA HIS A 84 10.83 -3.20 -19.60
C HIS A 84 11.39 -1.79 -19.78
N ALA A 85 10.60 -0.76 -19.51
CA ALA A 85 11.07 0.62 -19.55
C ALA A 85 12.15 0.90 -18.49
N GLU A 86 12.00 0.38 -17.27
CA GLU A 86 13.01 0.51 -16.21
C GLU A 86 14.31 -0.23 -16.54
N GLU A 87 14.23 -1.44 -17.13
CA GLU A 87 15.40 -2.18 -17.60
C GLU A 87 16.18 -1.40 -18.67
N GLU A 88 15.49 -0.73 -19.59
CA GLU A 88 16.15 0.09 -20.62
C GLU A 88 16.90 1.27 -20.02
N VAL A 89 16.27 1.99 -19.07
CA VAL A 89 16.91 3.09 -18.34
C VAL A 89 18.12 2.58 -17.56
N MET A 90 17.96 1.49 -16.80
CA MET A 90 19.03 0.88 -16.03
C MET A 90 20.22 0.49 -16.92
N ARG A 91 19.97 -0.15 -18.07
CA ARG A 91 21.01 -0.51 -19.04
C ARG A 91 21.73 0.72 -19.59
N ALA A 92 21.00 1.79 -19.88
CA ALA A 92 21.60 3.04 -20.34
C ALA A 92 22.48 3.68 -19.25
N GLU A 93 22.04 3.69 -17.99
CA GLU A 93 22.81 4.21 -16.86
C GLU A 93 24.10 3.41 -16.62
N PHE A 94 24.03 2.08 -16.61
CA PHE A 94 25.22 1.24 -16.48
C PHE A 94 26.19 1.38 -17.66
N GLY A 95 25.71 1.68 -18.86
CA GLY A 95 26.57 1.94 -20.02
C GLY A 95 27.29 3.28 -20.00
N MET A 96 26.87 4.20 -19.12
CA MET A 96 27.51 5.51 -18.91
C MET A 96 28.55 5.51 -17.78
N LEU A 97 28.67 4.42 -17.01
CA LEU A 97 29.66 4.19 -15.95
C LEU A 97 30.94 3.54 -16.51
#